data_AF-A0A7W0STZ1-F1
#
_entry.id   AF-A0A7W0STZ1-F1
#
_cell.length_a   1.000
_cell.length_b   1.000
_cell.length_c   1.000
_cell.angle_alpha   90.00
_cell.angle_beta   90.00
_cell.angle_gamma   90.00
#
_symmetry.space_group_name_H-M   'P 1'
#
loop_
_entity.id
_entity.type
_entity.pdbx_description
1 polymer ?
#
loop_
_entity_poly.entity_id
_entity_poly.type
_entity_poly.pdbx_seq_one_letter_code
_entity_poly.pdbx_strand_id
1 'polypeptide(L)' 'LFAGTMVPLWFYPDGLRTLANVLPFQFLAFFPAATWMGELSGPEIGRNLALGLAWATALLGSCWWLWSRIVRRLVIQGG' A
#
# COMPACT_ATOMS: atom_id res chain seq x y z
N LEU A 1 -7.71 10.51 2.44
CA LEU A 1 -7.91 10.58 0.97
C LEU A 1 -7.73 9.21 0.31
N PHE A 2 -6.51 8.74 0.04
CA PHE A 2 -6.29 7.50 -0.72
C PHE A 2 -6.62 6.19 0.00
N ALA A 3 -6.84 6.23 1.32
CA ALA A 3 -7.35 5.10 2.08
C ALA A 3 -8.87 4.90 1.97
N GLY A 4 -9.60 5.82 1.32
CA GLY A 4 -11.07 5.75 1.17
C GLY A 4 -11.86 5.94 2.47
N THR A 5 -11.27 6.58 3.49
CA THR A 5 -11.86 6.75 4.82
C THR A 5 -12.97 7.81 4.90
N MET A 6 -12.88 8.87 4.08
CA MET A 6 -13.89 9.94 4.02
C MET A 6 -14.99 9.61 3.02
N VAL A 7 -14.57 9.15 1.83
CA VAL A 7 -15.44 8.73 0.74
C VAL A 7 -14.82 7.48 0.12
N PRO A 8 -15.60 6.42 -0.14
CA PRO A 8 -15.14 5.22 -0.81
C PRO A 8 -14.46 5.52 -2.17
N LEU A 9 -13.44 4.73 -2.52
CA LEU A 9 -12.60 5.00 -3.69
C LEU A 9 -13.35 4.95 -5.03
N TRP A 10 -14.48 4.23 -5.11
CA TRP A 10 -15.29 4.16 -6.33
C TRP A 10 -16.01 5.45 -6.68
N PHE A 11 -16.09 6.42 -5.76
CA PHE A 11 -16.64 7.75 -6.04
C PHE A 11 -15.58 8.74 -6.57
N TYR A 12 -14.30 8.33 -6.66
CA TYR A 12 -13.26 9.21 -7.17
C TYR A 12 -13.29 9.30 -8.70
N PRO A 13 -12.89 10.45 -9.29
CA PRO A 13 -12.70 10.57 -10.73
C PRO A 13 -11.62 9.59 -11.21
N ASP A 14 -11.73 9.11 -12.45
CA ASP A 14 -10.96 7.95 -12.95
C ASP A 14 -9.45 8.04 -12.73
N GLY A 15 -8.85 9.22 -12.98
CA GLY A 15 -7.41 9.42 -12.75
C GLY A 15 -7.00 9.23 -11.29
N LEU A 16 -7.77 9.85 -10.37
CA LEU A 16 -7.50 9.75 -8.93
C LEU A 16 -7.80 8.34 -8.40
N ARG A 17 -8.88 7.72 -8.89
CA ARG A 17 -9.26 6.35 -8.57
C ARG A 17 -8.17 5.37 -8.99
N THR A 18 -7.61 5.53 -10.19
CA THR A 18 -6.52 4.69 -10.70
C THR A 18 -5.28 4.81 -9.81
N LEU A 19 -4.88 6.03 -9.47
CA LEU A 19 -3.76 6.26 -8.56
C LEU A 19 -4.01 5.63 -7.18
N ALA A 20 -5.20 5.82 -6.62
CA ALA A 20 -5.58 5.25 -5.33
C ALA A 20 -5.54 3.71 -5.32
N ASN A 21 -5.98 3.08 -6.42
CA ASN A 21 -6.03 1.63 -6.57
C ASN A 21 -4.65 0.98 -6.81
N VAL A 22 -3.66 1.73 -7.29
CA VAL A 22 -2.30 1.22 -7.47
C VAL A 22 -1.48 1.38 -6.18
N LEU A 23 -1.73 2.44 -5.42
CA LEU A 23 -1.04 2.73 -4.17
C LEU A 23 -1.48 1.79 -3.02
N PRO A 24 -0.63 1.61 -2.00
CA PRO A 24 -0.92 0.69 -0.90
C PRO A 24 -1.92 1.25 0.12
N PHE A 25 -2.34 2.51 -0.01
CA PHE A 25 -3.13 3.19 1.02
C PHE A 25 -4.54 2.61 1.19
N GLN A 26 -5.12 2.01 0.15
CA GLN A 26 -6.43 1.39 0.23
C GLN A 26 -6.50 0.24 1.24
N PHE A 27 -5.37 -0.42 1.53
CA PHE A 27 -5.30 -1.54 2.48
C PHE A 27 -5.52 -1.11 3.93
N LEU A 28 -5.40 0.18 4.23
CA LEU A 28 -5.58 0.71 5.58
C LEU A 28 -7.06 0.77 6.02
N ALA A 29 -8.01 0.91 5.09
CA ALA A 29 -9.42 1.09 5.45
C ALA A 29 -10.37 0.61 4.36
N PHE A 30 -10.24 1.12 3.13
CA PHE A 30 -11.19 0.81 2.06
C PHE A 30 -11.27 -0.67 1.71
N PHE A 31 -10.12 -1.33 1.47
CA PHE A 31 -10.07 -2.73 1.07
C PHE A 31 -10.70 -3.70 2.10
N PRO A 32 -10.35 -3.67 3.40
CA PRO A 32 -10.99 -4.56 4.38
C PRO A 32 -12.47 -4.25 4.54
N ALA A 33 -12.86 -2.97 4.51
CA ALA A 33 -14.26 -2.58 4.61
C ALA A 33 -15.08 -3.10 3.42
N ALA A 34 -14.62 -2.89 2.19
CA ALA A 34 -15.29 -3.36 0.97
C ALA A 34 -15.34 -4.89 0.90
N THR A 35 -14.30 -5.58 1.38
CA THR A 35 -14.28 -7.04 1.47
C THR A 35 -15.34 -7.54 2.46
N TRP A 36 -15.43 -6.94 3.64
CA TRP A 36 -16.41 -7.31 4.66
C TRP A 36 -17.85 -7.04 4.22
N MET A 37 -18.06 -5.98 3.46
CA MET A 37 -19.36 -5.63 2.88
C MET A 37 -19.75 -6.52 1.70
N GLY A 38 -18.87 -7.40 1.21
CA GLY A 38 -19.14 -8.27 0.07
C GLY A 38 -19.13 -7.54 -1.29
N GLU A 39 -18.54 -6.35 -1.35
CA GLU A 39 -18.49 -5.50 -2.55
C GLU A 39 -17.41 -5.95 -3.55
N LEU A 40 -16.48 -6.81 -3.12
CA LEU A 40 -15.38 -7.31 -3.94
C LEU A 40 -15.60 -8.78 -4.29
N SER A 41 -15.43 -9.12 -5.56
CA SER A 41 -15.43 -10.51 -6.01
C SER A 41 -14.18 -11.26 -5.53
N GLY A 42 -14.26 -12.60 -5.44
CA GLY A 42 -13.12 -13.45 -5.05
C GLY A 42 -11.83 -13.17 -5.84
N PRO A 43 -11.88 -13.07 -7.18
CA PRO A 43 -10.70 -12.70 -7.99
C PRO A 43 -10.15 -11.30 -7.68
N GLU A 44 -11.01 -10.32 -7.36
CA GLU A 44 -10.56 -8.98 -6.99
C GLU A 44 -9.87 -8.96 -5.64
N ILE A 45 -10.36 -9.73 -4.67
CA ILE A 45 -9.70 -9.92 -3.38
C ILE A 45 -8.30 -10.52 -3.61
N GLY A 46 -8.21 -11.58 -4.42
CA GLY A 46 -6.93 -12.21 -4.76
C GLY A 46 -5.93 -11.25 -5.42
N ARG A 47 -6.39 -10.46 -6.40
CA ARG A 47 -5.57 -9.44 -7.07
C ARG A 47 -5.05 -8.37 -6.10
N ASN A 48 -5.93 -7.86 -5.24
CA ASN A 48 -5.56 -6.84 -4.25
C ASN A 48 -4.61 -7.40 -3.18
N LEU A 49 -4.79 -8.64 -2.73
CA LEU A 49 -3.84 -9.29 -1.81
C LEU A 49 -2.45 -9.43 -2.45
N ALA A 50 -2.38 -9.85 -3.71
CA ALA A 50 -1.10 -9.91 -4.44
C ALA A 50 -0.42 -8.53 -4.55
N LEU A 51 -1.20 -7.48 -4.84
CA LEU A 51 -0.70 -6.10 -4.86
C LEU A 51 -0.21 -5.66 -3.48
N GLY A 52 -0.94 -5.99 -2.40
CA GLY A 52 -0.54 -5.69 -1.03
C GLY A 52 0.78 -6.37 -0.64
N LEU A 53 0.94 -7.65 -0.99
CA LEU A 53 2.19 -8.39 -0.79
C LEU A 53 3.36 -7.80 -1.60
N ALA A 54 3.12 -7.37 -2.84
CA ALA A 54 4.12 -6.71 -3.66
C ALA A 54 4.59 -5.40 -3.01
N TRP A 55 3.67 -4.59 -2.48
CA TRP A 55 4.03 -3.37 -1.76
C TRP A 55 4.73 -3.64 -0.42
N ALA A 56 4.27 -4.63 0.35
CA ALA A 56 4.90 -5.00 1.61
C ALA A 56 6.37 -5.41 1.39
N THR A 57 6.63 -6.25 0.38
CA THR A 57 7.99 -6.67 0.03
C THR A 57 8.83 -5.51 -0.49
N ALA A 58 8.28 -4.65 -1.36
CA ALA A 58 8.98 -3.47 -1.87
C ALA A 58 9.38 -2.49 -0.76
N LEU A 59 8.47 -2.20 0.17
CA LEU A 59 8.71 -1.27 1.28
C LEU A 59 9.71 -1.85 2.29
N LEU A 60 9.53 -3.11 2.69
CA LEU A 60 10.47 -3.79 3.60
C LEU A 60 11.87 -3.89 2.98
N GLY A 61 11.96 -4.25 1.71
CA GLY A 61 13.22 -4.29 0.96
C GLY A 61 13.88 -2.91 0.87
N SER A 62 13.10 -1.86 0.64
CA SER A 62 13.59 -0.48 0.61
C SER A 62 14.10 -0.03 1.98
N CYS A 63 13.35 -0.32 3.05
CA CYS A 63 13.76 -0.03 4.43
C CYS A 63 15.07 -0.75 4.79
N TRP A 64 15.17 -2.03 4.48
CA TRP A 64 16.37 -2.83 4.74
C TRP A 64 17.58 -2.30 3.95
N TRP A 65 17.38 -1.98 2.68
CA TRP A 65 18.42 -1.40 1.83
C TRP A 65 18.90 -0.04 2.36
N LEU A 66 17.98 0.87 2.67
CA LEU A 66 18.31 2.18 3.25
C LEU A 66 19.03 2.05 4.59
N TRP A 67 18.53 1.18 5.48
CA TRP A 67 19.16 0.89 6.77
C TRP A 67 20.61 0.44 6.60
N SER A 68 20.85 -0.52 5.69
CA SER A 68 22.20 -1.02 5.42
C SER A 68 23.16 0.06 4.91
N ARG A 69 22.66 1.07 4.18
CA ARG A 69 23.45 2.19 3.68
C ARG A 69 23.73 3.24 4.76
N ILE A 70 22.73 3.55 5.58
CA ILE A 70 22.81 4.57 6.62
C ILE A 70 23.73 4.13 7.75
N VAL A 71 23.57 2.89 8.24
CA VAL A 71 24.41 2.35 9.33
C VAL A 71 25.89 2.36 8.94
N ARG A 72 26.23 1.98 7.69
CA ARG A 72 27.62 2.03 7.20
C ARG A 72 28.20 3.45 7.21
N ARG A 73 27.39 4.48 6.97
CA ARG A 73 27.84 5.88 6.98
C ARG A 73 27.99 6.43 8.41
N LEU A 74 27.08 6.05 9.32
CA LEU A 74 27.13 6.48 10.72
C LEU A 74 28.32 5.88 11.47
N VAL A 75 28.66 4.61 11.25
CA VAL A 75 29.83 3.96 11.87
C VAL A 75 31.16 4.62 11.45
N ILE A 76 31.22 5.21 10.24
CA ILE A 76 32.43 5.93 9.77
C ILE A 76 32.53 7.34 10.40
N GLN A 77 31.44 7.89 10.95
CA GLN A 77 31.40 9.21 11.58
C GLN A 77 31.42 9.16 13.13
N GLY A 78 31.27 7.97 13.72
CA GLY A 78 31.22 7.77 15.16
C GLY A 78 32.33 6.84 15.64
N GLY A 79 33.59 7.29 15.53
CA GLY A 79 34.64 6.75 16.40
C GLY A 79 34.22 6.80 17.86
#